data_AF-A0A367WUY6-F1
#
_entry.id   AF-A0A367WUY6-F1
#
_cell.length_a   1.000
_cell.length_b   1.000
_cell.length_c   1.000
_cell.angle_alpha   90.00
_cell.angle_beta   90.00
_cell.angle_gamma   90.00
#
_symmetry.space_group_name_H-M   'P 1'
#
loop_
_entity.id
_entity.type
_entity.pdbx_description
1 polymer ?
#
loop_
_entity_poly.entity_id
_entity_poly.type
_entity_poly.pdbx_seq_one_letter_code
_entity_poly.pdbx_strand_id
1 'polypeptide(L)'
;MRAGRHINAPGTTIAGKPMIKLLLVFLTGLLMSFSAFAESLFKDNPPIGTVMVQQIETPHGQVMLPKGNWTLAGVKTFDADGPYPLGKAVLARIGQDHTLDGLIFLTVSLNDGADYHPGTEKWCARNSDALFFREIAPSSPSETGCLVLEELVSRFDNLTPPHFKQASSYLADRKIVHPDTMFFATFQIARDHQFLSVSYGFDFRLPPTEMLPGYAPSNDTRYDGPYSDLTRQSNFDLVVDWAQATKTEIHRAFVNR
;
A
#
# COMPACT_ATOMS: atom_id res chain seq x y z
N MET A 1 -24.66 -56.89 -60.00
CA MET A 1 -25.82 -56.30 -59.31
C MET A 1 -25.77 -56.69 -57.84
N ARG A 2 -25.95 -55.71 -56.94
CA ARG A 2 -26.25 -55.76 -55.49
C ARG A 2 -25.56 -56.80 -54.57
N ALA A 3 -24.71 -56.23 -53.71
CA ALA A 3 -24.61 -56.36 -52.25
C ALA A 3 -24.55 -57.76 -51.59
N GLY A 4 -23.41 -58.02 -50.95
CA GLY A 4 -23.25 -59.04 -49.91
C GLY A 4 -23.02 -58.39 -48.55
N ARG A 5 -23.89 -58.73 -47.60
CA ARG A 5 -23.88 -58.36 -46.18
C ARG A 5 -23.60 -59.65 -45.39
N HIS A 6 -22.94 -59.51 -44.23
CA HIS A 6 -23.07 -60.31 -43.00
C HIS A 6 -21.81 -60.97 -42.40
N ILE A 7 -21.47 -60.47 -41.19
CA ILE A 7 -21.32 -61.14 -39.88
C ILE A 7 -20.42 -62.39 -39.78
N ASN A 8 -19.38 -62.32 -38.92
CA ASN A 8 -19.20 -63.21 -37.75
C ASN A 8 -17.98 -62.80 -36.89
N ALA A 9 -18.23 -62.47 -35.61
CA ALA A 9 -17.34 -62.70 -34.47
C ALA A 9 -17.37 -64.23 -34.12
N PRO A 10 -16.60 -64.84 -33.17
CA PRO A 10 -16.16 -64.30 -31.87
C PRO A 10 -14.85 -64.87 -31.24
N GLY A 11 -14.55 -64.40 -30.02
CA GLY A 11 -13.80 -65.11 -28.97
C GLY A 11 -12.28 -64.84 -28.97
N THR A 12 -11.59 -64.59 -27.84
CA THR A 12 -11.89 -64.78 -26.42
C THR A 12 -10.95 -63.93 -25.56
N THR A 13 -11.49 -63.49 -24.41
CA THR A 13 -10.90 -63.04 -23.12
C THR A 13 -9.49 -63.58 -22.80
N ILE A 14 -8.63 -62.98 -21.96
CA ILE A 14 -8.72 -62.65 -20.51
C ILE A 14 -7.58 -61.62 -20.24
N ALA A 15 -7.70 -60.53 -19.47
CA ALA A 15 -7.37 -60.49 -18.03
C ALA A 15 -7.18 -59.01 -17.58
N GLY A 16 -7.55 -58.68 -16.34
CA GLY A 16 -6.87 -57.62 -15.57
C GLY A 16 -7.58 -56.27 -15.38
N LYS A 17 -8.45 -56.19 -14.36
CA LYS A 17 -8.84 -54.96 -13.63
C LYS A 17 -7.59 -54.30 -12.96
N PRO A 18 -7.57 -53.00 -12.56
CA PRO A 18 -8.71 -52.29 -11.95
C PRO A 18 -8.91 -50.80 -12.31
N MET A 19 -10.08 -50.32 -11.87
CA MET A 19 -10.55 -48.95 -11.80
C MET A 19 -9.45 -47.92 -11.47
N ILE A 20 -9.13 -47.04 -12.41
CA ILE A 20 -8.56 -45.73 -12.08
C ILE A 20 -9.72 -44.87 -11.58
N LYS A 21 -9.93 -44.92 -10.26
CA LYS A 21 -10.66 -43.89 -9.52
C LYS A 21 -9.97 -42.56 -9.86
N LEU A 22 -10.68 -41.69 -10.57
CA LEU A 22 -10.28 -40.30 -10.72
C LEU A 22 -10.33 -39.69 -9.31
N LEU A 23 -9.17 -39.59 -8.66
CA LEU A 23 -9.03 -38.98 -7.35
C LEU A 23 -9.14 -37.47 -7.58
N LEU A 24 -10.34 -36.93 -7.37
CA LEU A 24 -10.56 -35.50 -7.22
C LEU A 24 -9.87 -35.08 -5.93
N VAL A 25 -8.62 -34.61 -6.02
CA VAL A 25 -7.95 -33.94 -4.89
C VAL A 25 -8.58 -32.56 -4.79
N PHE A 26 -9.66 -32.47 -4.01
CA PHE A 26 -10.06 -31.20 -3.40
C PHE A 26 -8.91 -30.80 -2.48
N LEU A 27 -7.98 -30.00 -3.00
CA LEU A 27 -7.06 -29.25 -2.17
C LEU A 27 -7.93 -28.18 -1.48
N THR A 28 -8.52 -28.55 -0.34
CA THR A 28 -9.01 -27.58 0.64
C THR A 28 -7.79 -26.83 1.13
N GLY A 29 -7.43 -25.77 0.38
CA GLY A 29 -6.51 -24.77 0.86
C GLY A 29 -7.06 -24.27 2.17
N LEU A 30 -6.38 -24.60 3.26
CA LEU A 30 -6.50 -23.92 4.53
C LEU A 30 -6.18 -22.44 4.28
N LEU A 31 -7.18 -21.65 3.90
CA LEU A 31 -7.24 -20.25 4.32
C LEU A 31 -7.75 -20.28 5.76
N MET A 32 -6.88 -20.76 6.67
CA MET A 32 -6.98 -20.31 8.04
C MET A 32 -6.53 -18.85 8.02
N SER A 33 -7.48 -17.97 7.68
CA SER A 33 -7.42 -16.56 8.05
C SER A 33 -7.52 -16.53 9.57
N PHE A 34 -6.41 -16.83 10.25
CA PHE A 34 -6.25 -16.38 11.61
C PHE A 34 -6.23 -14.86 11.52
N SER A 35 -7.33 -14.23 11.93
CA SER A 35 -7.27 -12.91 12.54
C SER A 35 -6.49 -13.07 13.85
N ALA A 36 -5.19 -13.35 13.73
CA ALA A 36 -4.25 -12.95 14.75
C ALA A 36 -4.49 -11.45 14.90
N PHE A 37 -4.80 -11.02 16.11
CA PHE A 37 -4.63 -9.62 16.46
C PHE A 37 -3.17 -9.32 16.13
N ALA A 38 -2.92 -8.73 14.96
CA ALA A 38 -1.57 -8.33 14.59
C ALA A 38 -1.14 -7.37 15.70
N GLU A 39 -0.02 -7.66 16.35
CA GLU A 39 0.55 -6.63 17.20
C GLU A 39 1.03 -5.50 16.27
N SER A 40 1.45 -4.37 16.84
CA SER A 40 1.91 -3.27 15.98
C SER A 40 3.03 -3.74 15.05
N LEU A 41 3.07 -3.25 13.80
CA LEU A 41 4.13 -3.53 12.81
C LEU A 41 5.55 -3.51 13.40
N PHE A 42 5.77 -2.56 14.31
CA PHE A 42 7.07 -2.27 14.92
C PHE A 42 7.40 -3.19 16.11
N LYS A 43 6.42 -3.95 16.61
CA LYS A 43 6.60 -4.98 17.65
C LYS A 43 6.73 -6.36 17.02
N ASP A 44 5.87 -6.68 16.06
CA ASP A 44 5.92 -7.95 15.32
C ASP A 44 7.16 -8.08 14.45
N ASN A 45 7.71 -6.95 13.98
CA ASN A 45 8.87 -6.87 13.10
C ASN A 45 8.84 -7.92 11.95
N PRO A 46 7.77 -7.92 11.15
CA PRO A 46 7.58 -8.92 10.10
C PRO A 46 8.72 -8.83 9.07
N PRO A 47 9.07 -9.96 8.42
CA PRO A 47 10.17 -9.98 7.47
C PRO A 47 9.89 -9.08 6.27
N ILE A 48 10.95 -8.45 5.74
CA ILE A 48 10.87 -7.72 4.47
C ILE A 48 10.36 -8.65 3.36
N GLY A 49 9.42 -8.15 2.56
CA GLY A 49 8.66 -8.94 1.58
C GLY A 49 7.32 -9.44 2.10
N THR A 50 6.97 -9.19 3.36
CA THR A 50 5.62 -9.48 3.89
C THR A 50 4.58 -8.63 3.17
N VAL A 51 3.52 -9.29 2.69
CA VAL A 51 2.38 -8.61 2.05
C VAL A 51 1.38 -8.21 3.12
N MET A 52 0.98 -6.94 3.09
CA MET A 52 0.01 -6.30 3.96
C MET A 52 -1.18 -5.84 3.14
N VAL A 53 -2.36 -5.91 3.74
CA VAL A 53 -3.64 -5.55 3.12
C VAL A 53 -4.49 -4.78 4.12
N GLN A 54 -5.32 -3.87 3.61
CA GLN A 54 -6.33 -3.09 4.37
C GLN A 54 -5.76 -2.08 5.36
N GLN A 55 -4.95 -2.51 6.33
CA GLN A 55 -4.42 -1.64 7.39
C GLN A 55 -3.13 -2.18 7.99
N ILE A 56 -2.43 -1.29 8.69
CA ILE A 56 -1.25 -1.60 9.52
C ILE A 56 -1.58 -1.19 10.95
N GLU A 57 -1.39 -2.11 11.91
CA GLU A 57 -1.48 -1.79 13.33
C GLU A 57 -0.23 -1.02 13.79
N THR A 58 -0.44 0.05 14.54
CA THR A 58 0.60 0.83 15.21
C THR A 58 0.28 0.94 16.71
N PRO A 59 1.22 1.38 17.57
CA PRO A 59 0.94 1.49 19.00
C PRO A 59 -0.27 2.38 19.35
N HIS A 60 -0.52 3.43 18.55
CA HIS A 60 -1.53 4.45 18.85
C HIS A 60 -2.84 4.28 18.07
N GLY A 61 -2.86 3.44 17.02
CA GLY A 61 -4.01 3.25 16.16
C GLY A 61 -3.64 2.53 14.87
N GLN A 62 -4.47 2.70 13.85
CA GLN A 62 -4.34 2.02 12.56
C GLN A 62 -3.95 2.98 11.45
N VAL A 63 -3.10 2.51 10.55
CA VAL A 63 -2.78 3.19 9.29
C VAL A 63 -3.49 2.45 8.17
N MET A 64 -4.50 3.09 7.58
CA MET A 64 -5.26 2.53 6.47
C MET A 64 -4.36 2.39 5.23
N LEU A 65 -4.50 1.28 4.53
CA LEU A 65 -3.85 1.03 3.24
C LEU A 65 -4.89 1.18 2.12
N PRO A 66 -4.55 1.84 1.00
CA PRO A 66 -5.35 1.76 -0.21
C PRO A 66 -5.53 0.29 -0.62
N LYS A 67 -6.60 -0.02 -1.36
CA LYS A 67 -6.83 -1.40 -1.79
C LYS A 67 -5.64 -1.93 -2.59
N GLY A 68 -5.40 -3.22 -2.51
CA GLY A 68 -4.28 -3.89 -3.17
C GLY A 68 -3.29 -4.48 -2.18
N ASN A 69 -2.26 -5.12 -2.74
CA ASN A 69 -1.23 -5.79 -1.98
C ASN A 69 -0.04 -4.84 -1.78
N TRP A 70 0.27 -4.54 -0.53
CA TRP A 70 1.36 -3.66 -0.15
C TRP A 70 2.48 -4.46 0.50
N THR A 71 3.64 -4.49 -0.13
CA THR A 71 4.77 -5.28 0.33
C THR A 71 5.66 -4.43 1.23
N LEU A 72 5.95 -4.89 2.46
CA LEU A 72 6.93 -4.23 3.33
C LEU A 72 8.32 -4.31 2.68
N ALA A 73 8.85 -3.18 2.25
CA ALA A 73 10.15 -3.07 1.58
C ALA A 73 11.26 -2.61 2.52
N GLY A 74 10.92 -1.84 3.55
CA GLY A 74 11.87 -1.39 4.55
C GLY A 74 11.21 -1.06 5.88
N VAL A 75 11.93 -1.30 6.97
CA VAL A 75 11.46 -0.98 8.33
C VAL A 75 12.64 -0.52 9.18
N LYS A 76 12.37 0.42 10.09
CA LYS A 76 13.29 0.82 11.14
C LYS A 76 12.48 1.13 12.39
N THR A 77 12.88 0.53 13.50
CA THR A 77 12.43 0.91 14.84
C THR A 77 13.58 1.60 15.54
N PHE A 78 13.27 2.68 16.26
CA PHE A 78 14.22 3.46 17.07
C PHE A 78 15.32 4.16 16.24
N ASP A 79 15.39 5.48 16.33
CA ASP A 79 16.62 6.19 15.94
C ASP A 79 17.57 6.11 17.14
N ALA A 80 18.73 5.47 16.97
CA ALA A 80 19.72 5.27 18.04
C ALA A 80 20.19 6.59 18.69
N ASP A 81 20.02 7.71 17.97
CA ASP A 81 20.48 9.05 18.36
C ASP A 81 19.33 10.08 18.44
N GLY A 82 18.07 9.63 18.35
CA GLY A 82 16.91 10.51 18.35
C GLY A 82 16.34 10.71 19.77
N PRO A 83 15.88 11.91 20.13
CA PRO A 83 15.26 12.15 21.45
C PRO A 83 13.96 11.36 21.68
N TYR A 84 13.37 10.78 20.62
CA TYR A 84 12.08 10.08 20.68
C TYR A 84 12.08 8.80 19.83
N PRO A 85 11.44 7.71 20.31
CA PRO A 85 11.37 6.46 19.58
C PRO A 85 10.32 6.56 18.45
N LEU A 86 10.80 6.60 17.22
CA LEU A 86 9.96 6.58 16.00
C LEU A 86 10.05 5.24 15.29
N GLY A 87 8.93 4.79 14.76
CA GLY A 87 8.81 3.69 13.81
C GLY A 87 8.73 4.26 12.41
N LYS A 88 9.58 3.77 11.51
CA LYS A 88 9.61 4.18 10.10
C LYS A 88 9.45 2.95 9.22
N ALA A 89 8.57 3.00 8.24
CA ALA A 89 8.36 1.90 7.31
C ALA A 89 8.16 2.39 5.87
N VAL A 90 8.55 1.55 4.92
CA VAL A 90 8.33 1.71 3.49
C VAL A 90 7.56 0.52 3.00
N LEU A 91 6.40 0.75 2.39
CA LEU A 91 5.68 -0.26 1.64
C LEU A 91 5.71 0.05 0.15
N ALA A 92 5.77 -0.98 -0.66
CA ALA A 92 5.74 -0.90 -2.11
C ALA A 92 4.57 -1.71 -2.66
N ARG A 93 3.80 -1.10 -3.56
CA ARG A 93 2.87 -1.83 -4.42
C ARG A 93 3.58 -2.12 -5.72
N ILE A 94 3.70 -3.41 -6.04
CA ILE A 94 4.45 -3.89 -7.20
C ILE A 94 3.45 -4.45 -8.21
N GLY A 95 3.51 -3.92 -9.44
CA GLY A 95 2.69 -4.32 -10.57
C GLY A 95 3.04 -5.71 -11.09
N GLN A 96 2.16 -6.28 -11.91
CA GLN A 96 2.36 -7.61 -12.50
C GLN A 96 3.52 -7.66 -13.50
N ASP A 97 3.83 -6.53 -14.11
CA ASP A 97 4.92 -6.26 -15.04
C ASP A 97 6.22 -5.82 -14.35
N HIS A 98 6.31 -6.02 -13.02
CA HIS A 98 7.43 -5.60 -12.18
C HIS A 98 7.65 -4.08 -12.12
N THR A 99 6.63 -3.25 -12.36
CA THR A 99 6.70 -1.81 -12.07
C THR A 99 6.40 -1.49 -10.62
N LEU A 100 6.92 -0.37 -10.15
CA LEU A 100 6.54 0.22 -8.88
C LEU A 100 5.29 1.09 -9.06
N ASP A 101 4.13 0.56 -8.70
CA ASP A 101 2.82 1.20 -8.93
C ASP A 101 2.43 2.16 -7.79
N GLY A 102 3.07 2.03 -6.64
CA GLY A 102 2.83 2.88 -5.49
C GLY A 102 3.83 2.67 -4.36
N LEU A 103 3.94 3.68 -3.52
CA LEU A 103 4.79 3.68 -2.34
C LEU A 103 4.02 4.19 -1.14
N ILE A 104 4.30 3.66 0.04
CA ILE A 104 3.83 4.26 1.29
C ILE A 104 5.03 4.50 2.18
N PHE A 105 5.18 5.74 2.63
CA PHE A 105 6.10 6.09 3.70
C PHE A 105 5.31 6.31 4.97
N LEU A 106 5.71 5.61 6.02
CA LEU A 106 5.10 5.70 7.33
C LEU A 106 6.15 6.14 8.33
N THR A 107 5.85 7.17 9.11
CA THR A 107 6.54 7.50 10.36
C THR A 107 5.50 7.61 11.46
N VAL A 108 5.72 6.92 12.57
CA VAL A 108 4.81 6.94 13.73
C VAL A 108 5.61 7.03 15.03
N SER A 109 5.05 7.67 16.06
CA SER A 109 5.57 7.52 17.42
C SER A 109 5.39 6.09 17.93
N LEU A 110 6.36 5.57 18.69
CA LEU A 110 6.30 4.20 19.24
C LEU A 110 5.92 4.13 20.71
N ASN A 111 6.13 5.20 21.48
CA ASN A 111 5.83 5.26 22.91
C ASN A 111 4.85 6.40 23.20
N ASP A 112 4.00 6.20 24.20
CA ASP A 112 3.09 7.22 24.75
C ASP A 112 3.80 8.21 25.70
N GLY A 113 5.11 8.03 25.95
CA GLY A 113 5.82 8.63 27.08
C GLY A 113 6.88 9.67 26.72
N ALA A 114 6.69 10.87 27.28
CA ALA A 114 7.59 12.02 27.46
C ALA A 114 7.91 12.91 26.24
N ASP A 115 7.36 14.13 26.29
CA ASP A 115 7.83 15.38 25.67
C ASP A 115 7.99 15.44 24.14
N TYR A 116 7.47 14.49 23.36
CA TYR A 116 7.29 14.73 21.92
C TYR A 116 5.98 15.48 21.69
N HIS A 117 6.08 16.81 21.72
CA HIS A 117 5.06 17.70 21.18
C HIS A 117 5.58 18.27 19.87
N PRO A 118 5.38 17.57 18.74
CA PRO A 118 5.65 18.18 17.45
C PRO A 118 4.82 19.47 17.40
N GLY A 119 5.51 20.63 17.50
CA GLY A 119 4.85 21.93 17.57
C GLY A 119 3.82 22.01 16.45
N THR A 120 2.55 22.05 16.82
CA THR A 120 1.40 21.72 15.95
C THR A 120 1.34 22.60 14.69
N GLU A 121 1.97 23.77 14.75
CA GLU A 121 2.09 24.74 13.66
C GLU A 121 3.24 24.46 12.66
N LYS A 122 4.34 23.81 13.09
CA LYS A 122 5.52 23.60 12.22
C LYS A 122 5.36 22.44 11.25
N TRP A 123 4.56 21.44 11.61
CA TRP A 123 4.42 20.22 10.81
C TRP A 123 3.41 20.40 9.68
N CYS A 124 2.32 21.11 9.98
CA CYS A 124 1.41 21.58 8.94
C CYS A 124 1.87 22.87 8.26
N ALA A 125 3.15 23.22 8.38
CA ALA A 125 3.73 24.31 7.62
C ALA A 125 3.71 23.92 6.13
N ARG A 126 3.01 24.72 5.34
CA ARG A 126 2.98 24.55 3.88
C ARG A 126 4.39 24.68 3.31
N ASN A 127 4.86 23.65 2.61
CA ASN A 127 6.02 23.73 1.74
C ASN A 127 5.66 24.56 0.48
N SER A 128 6.59 25.38 -0.04
CA SER A 128 6.38 26.14 -1.28
C SER A 128 6.08 25.25 -2.48
N ASP A 129 6.56 24.01 -2.44
CA ASP A 129 6.46 23.05 -3.53
C ASP A 129 5.17 22.19 -3.44
N ALA A 130 4.34 22.42 -2.42
CA ALA A 130 3.06 21.76 -2.27
C ALA A 130 2.08 22.19 -3.38
N LEU A 131 1.66 21.23 -4.19
CA LEU A 131 0.65 21.39 -5.24
C LEU A 131 -0.76 21.54 -4.64
N PHE A 132 -1.00 20.92 -3.49
CA PHE A 132 -2.23 21.08 -2.72
C PHE A 132 -1.94 21.04 -1.22
N PHE A 133 -2.70 21.82 -0.45
CA PHE A 133 -2.62 21.84 1.00
C PHE A 133 -4.01 22.03 1.61
N ARG A 134 -4.32 21.29 2.68
CA ARG A 134 -5.54 21.47 3.46
C ARG A 134 -5.35 21.05 4.90
N GLU A 135 -5.79 21.87 5.84
CA GLU A 135 -5.94 21.47 7.24
C GLU A 135 -7.09 20.45 7.38
N ILE A 136 -6.84 19.34 8.07
CA ILE A 136 -7.82 18.26 8.30
C ILE A 136 -8.36 18.25 9.73
N ALA A 137 -7.60 18.80 10.69
CA ALA A 137 -8.03 19.05 12.07
C ALA A 137 -7.57 20.46 12.48
N PRO A 138 -8.35 21.20 13.29
CA PRO A 138 -7.99 22.56 13.68
C PRO A 138 -6.69 22.54 14.47
N SER A 139 -5.72 23.36 14.06
CA SER A 139 -4.47 23.55 14.79
C SER A 139 -4.76 24.06 16.19
N SER A 140 -4.55 23.19 17.18
CA SER A 140 -4.72 23.47 18.60
C SER A 140 -3.49 22.97 19.37
N PRO A 141 -3.35 23.29 20.67
CA PRO A 141 -2.29 22.72 21.49
C PRO A 141 -2.36 21.19 21.63
N SER A 142 -3.56 20.61 21.50
CA SER A 142 -3.82 19.17 21.72
C SER A 142 -3.87 18.36 20.44
N GLU A 143 -4.15 18.98 19.30
CA GLU A 143 -4.35 18.27 18.03
C GLU A 143 -4.04 19.18 16.84
N THR A 144 -3.39 18.64 15.83
CA THR A 144 -3.27 19.23 14.50
C THR A 144 -3.31 18.14 13.45
N GLY A 145 -3.80 18.49 12.27
CA GLY A 145 -3.62 17.63 11.13
C GLY A 145 -3.70 18.39 9.83
N CYS A 146 -2.92 17.93 8.85
CA CYS A 146 -2.95 18.45 7.49
C CYS A 146 -2.81 17.34 6.46
N LEU A 147 -3.27 17.67 5.26
CA LEU A 147 -3.11 16.95 4.02
C LEU A 147 -2.28 17.82 3.06
N VAL A 148 -1.18 17.27 2.56
CA VAL A 148 -0.31 17.88 1.57
C VAL A 148 -0.24 16.97 0.35
N LEU A 149 -0.36 17.51 -0.86
CA LEU A 149 -0.01 16.77 -2.07
C LEU A 149 1.17 17.42 -2.78
N GLU A 150 2.12 16.58 -3.15
CA GLU A 150 3.37 16.94 -3.83
C GLU A 150 3.67 15.93 -4.94
N GLU A 151 4.44 16.35 -5.94
CA GLU A 151 5.12 15.42 -6.83
C GLU A 151 6.55 15.25 -6.35
N LEU A 152 6.92 14.03 -5.96
CA LEU A 152 8.24 13.73 -5.41
C LEU A 152 8.94 12.67 -6.23
N VAL A 153 10.27 12.67 -6.15
CA VAL A 153 11.12 11.63 -6.73
C VAL A 153 10.84 10.30 -6.02
N SER A 154 10.51 9.27 -6.80
CA SER A 154 10.20 7.92 -6.30
C SER A 154 11.40 6.98 -6.24
N ARG A 155 12.59 7.50 -6.58
CA ARG A 155 13.86 6.78 -6.45
C ARG A 155 14.45 6.94 -5.05
N PHE A 156 15.05 5.86 -4.55
CA PHE A 156 15.67 5.80 -3.23
C PHE A 156 17.19 6.05 -3.27
N ASP A 157 17.68 6.65 -4.36
CA ASP A 157 19.10 6.74 -4.64
C ASP A 157 19.80 7.63 -3.60
N ASN A 158 20.94 7.16 -3.09
CA ASN A 158 21.76 7.87 -2.10
C ASN A 158 21.08 8.22 -0.77
N LEU A 159 19.97 7.57 -0.42
CA LEU A 159 19.27 7.85 0.84
C LEU A 159 20.03 7.27 2.05
N THR A 160 20.30 8.13 3.02
CA THR A 160 21.00 7.80 4.28
C THR A 160 20.16 6.97 5.26
N PRO A 161 18.83 7.17 5.40
CA PRO A 161 18.05 6.42 6.40
C PRO A 161 18.00 4.90 6.13
N PRO A 162 18.21 4.04 7.15
CA PRO A 162 18.29 2.59 6.97
C PRO A 162 17.08 1.93 6.30
N HIS A 163 15.85 2.36 6.62
CA HIS A 163 14.64 1.80 6.02
C HIS A 163 14.53 2.11 4.52
N PHE A 164 15.01 3.28 4.08
CA PHE A 164 15.08 3.59 2.64
C PHE A 164 16.15 2.79 1.94
N LYS A 165 17.32 2.59 2.56
CA LYS A 165 18.36 1.71 2.01
C LYS A 165 17.86 0.28 1.87
N GLN A 166 17.15 -0.23 2.88
CA GLN A 166 16.55 -1.57 2.85
C GLN A 166 15.50 -1.70 1.73
N ALA A 167 14.62 -0.70 1.58
CA ALA A 167 13.65 -0.66 0.49
C ALA A 167 14.31 -0.59 -0.89
N SER A 168 15.33 0.26 -1.04
CA SER A 168 16.14 0.35 -2.26
C SER A 168 16.73 -1.00 -2.64
N SER A 169 17.39 -1.69 -1.71
CA SER A 169 17.95 -3.02 -1.94
C SER A 169 16.87 -4.05 -2.29
N TYR A 170 15.75 -4.07 -1.56
CA TYR A 170 14.65 -4.99 -1.81
C TYR A 170 14.09 -4.89 -3.25
N LEU A 171 13.89 -3.64 -3.72
CA LEU A 171 13.35 -3.35 -5.04
C LEU A 171 14.37 -3.62 -6.14
N ALA A 172 15.65 -3.27 -5.91
CA ALA A 172 16.74 -3.54 -6.86
C ALA A 172 16.97 -5.05 -7.06
N ASP A 173 17.02 -5.83 -5.99
CA ASP A 173 17.23 -7.29 -6.05
C ASP A 173 16.13 -8.01 -6.86
N ARG A 174 14.92 -7.42 -6.88
CA ARG A 174 13.76 -7.91 -7.63
C ARG A 174 13.60 -7.29 -9.00
N LYS A 175 14.53 -6.42 -9.41
CA LYS A 175 14.52 -5.71 -10.69
C LYS A 175 13.22 -4.95 -10.92
N ILE A 176 12.69 -4.34 -9.86
CA ILE A 176 11.49 -3.51 -9.97
C ILE A 176 11.82 -2.25 -10.77
N VAL A 177 10.99 -1.94 -11.77
CA VAL A 177 11.12 -0.75 -12.59
C VAL A 177 10.53 0.43 -11.82
N HIS A 178 11.38 1.42 -11.53
CA HIS A 178 10.98 2.62 -10.81
C HIS A 178 10.59 3.72 -11.78
N PRO A 179 9.48 4.42 -11.51
CA PRO A 179 9.30 5.72 -12.10
C PRO A 179 10.24 6.77 -11.53
N ASP A 180 10.45 7.85 -12.30
CA ASP A 180 11.22 9.01 -11.83
C ASP A 180 10.48 9.76 -10.71
N THR A 181 9.18 10.00 -10.90
CA THR A 181 8.32 10.71 -9.94
C THR A 181 6.94 10.07 -9.77
N MET A 182 6.33 10.36 -8.63
CA MET A 182 4.97 9.97 -8.24
C MET A 182 4.26 11.14 -7.54
N PHE A 183 2.92 11.12 -7.53
CA PHE A 183 2.16 12.00 -6.65
C PHE A 183 2.07 11.39 -5.27
N PHE A 184 2.40 12.16 -4.24
CA PHE A 184 2.29 11.77 -2.85
C PHE A 184 1.21 12.58 -2.15
N ALA A 185 0.23 11.88 -1.58
CA ALA A 185 -0.72 12.45 -0.63
C ALA A 185 -0.24 12.15 0.79
N THR A 186 0.23 13.17 1.49
CA THR A 186 0.79 13.07 2.83
C THR A 186 -0.20 13.58 3.87
N PHE A 187 -0.56 12.70 4.80
CA PHE A 187 -1.32 13.02 5.99
C PHE A 187 -0.36 13.13 7.17
N GLN A 188 -0.35 14.28 7.81
CA GLN A 188 0.37 14.48 9.06
C GLN A 188 -0.66 14.75 10.15
N ILE A 189 -0.63 13.95 11.21
CA ILE A 189 -1.56 14.00 12.32
C ILE A 189 -0.73 13.95 13.60
N ALA A 190 -0.91 14.93 14.46
CA ALA A 190 -0.37 14.91 15.79
C ALA A 190 -1.47 15.20 16.81
N ARG A 191 -1.52 14.39 17.85
CA ARG A 191 -2.49 14.54 18.95
C ARG A 191 -1.82 14.17 20.26
N ASP A 192 -1.81 15.09 21.22
CA ASP A 192 -1.13 14.96 22.51
C ASP A 192 0.35 14.53 22.35
N HIS A 193 0.68 13.25 22.62
CA HIS A 193 2.02 12.66 22.46
C HIS A 193 2.13 11.71 21.25
N GLN A 194 1.07 11.62 20.45
CA GLN A 194 0.96 10.73 19.31
C GLN A 194 1.28 11.48 18.03
N PHE A 195 2.00 10.80 17.13
CA PHE A 195 2.36 11.35 15.83
C PHE A 195 2.24 10.30 14.74
N LEU A 196 1.67 10.71 13.61
CA LEU A 196 1.63 9.97 12.36
C LEU A 196 1.99 10.92 11.21
N SER A 197 2.95 10.50 10.39
CA SER A 197 3.12 11.00 9.03
C SER A 197 3.02 9.81 8.08
N VAL A 198 1.99 9.79 7.25
CA VAL A 198 1.81 8.77 6.21
C VAL A 198 1.67 9.41 4.85
N SER A 199 2.58 9.05 3.93
CA SER A 199 2.60 9.52 2.54
C SER A 199 2.22 8.38 1.62
N TYR A 200 1.10 8.53 0.90
CA TYR A 200 0.64 7.59 -0.11
C TYR A 200 1.08 8.07 -1.49
N GLY A 201 2.04 7.37 -2.08
CA GLY A 201 2.60 7.59 -3.41
C GLY A 201 1.86 6.79 -4.48
N PHE A 202 1.47 7.47 -5.55
CA PHE A 202 0.73 6.91 -6.67
C PHE A 202 1.47 7.17 -7.98
N ASP A 203 1.62 6.12 -8.79
CA ASP A 203 2.07 6.26 -10.16
C ASP A 203 0.96 6.93 -11.01
N PHE A 204 1.13 8.23 -11.29
CA PHE A 204 0.18 9.00 -12.10
C PHE A 204 0.19 8.68 -13.60
N ARG A 205 1.06 7.78 -14.07
CA ARG A 205 1.05 7.28 -15.45
C ARG A 205 0.15 6.06 -15.61
N LEU A 206 -0.28 5.43 -14.51
CA LEU A 206 -1.22 4.31 -14.55
C LEU A 206 -2.66 4.80 -14.83
N PRO A 207 -3.50 3.94 -15.43
CA PRO A 207 -4.93 4.20 -15.52
C PRO A 207 -5.55 4.46 -14.13
N PRO A 208 -6.58 5.32 -14.01
CA PRO A 208 -7.19 5.67 -12.72
C PRO A 208 -7.56 4.47 -11.83
N THR A 209 -8.07 3.39 -12.42
CA THR A 209 -8.48 2.16 -11.72
C THR A 209 -7.31 1.35 -11.17
N GLU A 210 -6.12 1.51 -11.75
CA GLU A 210 -4.89 0.86 -11.29
C GLU A 210 -4.15 1.77 -10.31
N MET A 211 -4.09 3.07 -10.60
CA MET A 211 -3.52 4.09 -9.72
C MET A 211 -4.22 4.09 -8.35
N LEU A 212 -5.56 4.17 -8.34
CA LEU A 212 -6.41 4.25 -7.14
C LEU A 212 -7.46 3.12 -7.12
N PRO A 213 -7.06 1.88 -6.82
CA PRO A 213 -7.91 0.71 -6.95
C PRO A 213 -9.12 0.80 -6.01
N GLY A 214 -10.30 0.61 -6.62
CA GLY A 214 -11.59 0.62 -5.93
C GLY A 214 -11.99 1.95 -5.31
N TYR A 215 -11.36 3.06 -5.73
CA TYR A 215 -11.90 4.41 -5.59
C TYR A 215 -12.80 4.72 -6.80
N ALA A 216 -13.99 5.26 -6.54
CA ALA A 216 -14.90 5.73 -7.57
C ALA A 216 -15.05 7.26 -7.40
N PRO A 217 -14.51 8.08 -8.33
CA PRO A 217 -14.62 9.52 -8.23
C PRO A 217 -16.09 9.96 -8.33
N SER A 218 -16.42 11.04 -7.63
CA SER A 218 -17.79 11.59 -7.60
C SER A 218 -18.22 12.25 -8.91
N ASN A 219 -17.24 12.67 -9.72
CA ASN A 219 -17.43 13.21 -11.06
C ASN A 219 -16.77 12.30 -12.11
N ASP A 220 -17.45 12.14 -13.24
CA ASP A 220 -17.08 11.20 -14.31
C ASP A 220 -16.12 11.81 -15.35
N THR A 221 -15.44 12.91 -15.01
CA THR A 221 -14.39 13.53 -15.84
C THR A 221 -13.13 12.67 -15.83
N ARG A 222 -13.24 11.47 -16.41
CA ARG A 222 -12.11 10.61 -16.71
C ARG A 222 -11.57 11.02 -18.07
N TYR A 223 -10.29 11.34 -18.12
CA TYR A 223 -9.58 11.52 -19.37
C TYR A 223 -8.93 10.19 -19.77
N ASP A 224 -9.44 9.60 -20.84
CA ASP A 224 -9.05 8.29 -21.40
C ASP A 224 -8.16 8.41 -22.66
N GLY A 225 -7.58 9.60 -22.89
CA GLY A 225 -6.59 9.84 -23.95
C GLY A 225 -5.17 9.36 -23.61
N PRO A 226 -4.23 9.42 -24.57
CA PRO A 226 -2.83 9.07 -24.32
C PRO A 226 -2.22 9.95 -23.23
N TYR A 227 -1.21 9.42 -22.52
CA TYR A 227 -0.55 10.16 -21.44
C TYR A 227 -0.05 11.52 -21.95
N SER A 228 -0.55 12.57 -21.30
CA SER A 228 -0.36 13.98 -21.65
C SER A 228 -0.35 14.83 -20.38
N ASP A 229 -0.03 16.12 -20.49
CA ASP A 229 -0.15 17.05 -19.36
C ASP A 229 -1.59 17.12 -18.83
N LEU A 230 -2.59 16.95 -19.70
CA LEU A 230 -4.00 16.86 -19.31
C LEU A 230 -4.30 15.58 -18.52
N THR A 231 -3.73 14.43 -18.93
CA THR A 231 -3.82 13.17 -18.17
C THR A 231 -3.17 13.30 -16.80
N ARG A 232 -1.99 13.93 -16.74
CA ARG A 232 -1.26 14.17 -15.49
C ARG A 232 -2.08 15.06 -14.53
N GLN A 233 -2.66 16.15 -15.03
CA GLN A 233 -3.52 17.02 -14.23
C GLN A 233 -4.80 16.29 -13.77
N SER A 234 -5.46 15.54 -14.67
CA SER A 234 -6.65 14.77 -14.32
C SER A 234 -6.36 13.72 -13.24
N ASN A 235 -5.22 13.03 -13.34
CA ASN A 235 -4.78 12.08 -12.32
C ASN A 235 -4.38 12.77 -11.00
N PHE A 236 -3.81 13.98 -11.06
CA PHE A 236 -3.59 14.78 -9.86
C PHE A 236 -4.91 15.11 -9.16
N ASP A 237 -5.90 15.61 -9.90
CA ASP A 237 -7.23 15.95 -9.36
C ASP A 237 -7.91 14.70 -8.74
N LEU A 238 -7.73 13.52 -9.35
CA LEU A 238 -8.22 12.26 -8.78
C LEU A 238 -7.54 11.89 -7.46
N VAL A 239 -6.23 12.12 -7.32
CA VAL A 239 -5.51 11.90 -6.05
C VAL A 239 -5.96 12.91 -5.00
N VAL A 240 -6.21 14.17 -5.38
CA VAL A 240 -6.81 15.18 -4.50
C VAL A 240 -8.17 14.72 -3.99
N ASP A 241 -9.06 14.29 -4.89
CA ASP A 241 -10.40 13.86 -4.54
C ASP A 241 -10.40 12.60 -3.66
N TRP A 242 -9.54 11.63 -3.97
CA TRP A 242 -9.33 10.45 -3.13
C TRP A 242 -8.87 10.84 -1.72
N ALA A 243 -7.84 11.68 -1.63
CA ALA A 243 -7.27 12.10 -0.34
C ALA A 243 -8.29 12.88 0.49
N GLN A 244 -9.10 13.73 -0.15
CA GLN A 244 -10.18 14.45 0.53
C GLN A 244 -11.30 13.52 1.01
N ALA A 245 -11.65 12.50 0.24
CA ALA A 245 -12.69 11.54 0.60
C ALA A 245 -12.26 10.63 1.76
N THR A 246 -10.98 10.28 1.85
CA THR A 246 -10.45 9.35 2.87
C THR A 246 -9.91 10.03 4.13
N LYS A 247 -9.69 11.35 4.11
CA LYS A 247 -9.05 12.08 5.22
C LYS A 247 -9.64 11.80 6.60
N THR A 248 -10.97 11.76 6.71
CA THR A 248 -11.66 11.58 7.99
C THR A 248 -11.51 10.15 8.49
N GLU A 249 -11.49 9.17 7.59
CA GLU A 249 -11.28 7.77 7.91
C GLU A 249 -9.83 7.54 8.37
N ILE A 250 -8.84 8.02 7.62
CA ILE A 250 -7.41 7.94 7.98
C ILE A 250 -7.17 8.59 9.35
N HIS A 251 -7.70 9.80 9.55
CA HIS A 251 -7.58 10.51 10.81
C HIS A 251 -8.19 9.70 11.96
N ARG A 252 -9.45 9.25 11.80
CA ARG A 252 -10.16 8.48 12.83
C ARG A 252 -9.46 7.15 13.15
N ALA A 253 -8.97 6.43 12.13
CA ALA A 253 -8.27 5.17 12.31
C ALA A 253 -7.00 5.33 13.15
N PHE A 254 -6.31 6.46 13.03
CA PHE A 254 -5.12 6.73 13.84
C PHE A 254 -5.44 7.22 15.25
N VAL A 255 -6.37 8.19 15.40
CA VAL A 255 -6.59 8.86 16.69
C VAL A 255 -7.57 8.15 17.63
N ASN A 256 -8.31 7.15 17.15
CA ASN A 256 -9.28 6.41 17.96
C ASN A 256 -8.85 4.94 18.08
N ARG A 257 -8.47 4.57 19.29
CA ARG A 257 -8.33 3.17 19.74
C ARG A 257 -9.28 2.91 20.90
#